data_AF-I2K8T6-F1
#
_entry.id   AF-I2K8T6-F1
#
_cell.length_a   1.000
_cell.length_b   1.000
_cell.length_c   1.000
_cell.angle_alpha   90.00
_cell.angle_beta   90.00
_cell.angle_gamma   90.00
#
_symmetry.space_group_name_H-M   'P 1'
#
loop_
_entity.id
_entity.type
_entity.pdbx_description
1 polymer ?
#
loop_
_entity_poly.entity_id
_entity_poly.type
_entity_poly.pdbx_seq_one_letter_code
_entity_poly.pdbx_strand_id
1 'polypeptide(L)'
;MAWIPMYIVEKDLQEISNWLNNEPDIALIESIGKGKWQAKENFNISNEGRYCLYHKLAGPLPLLAKNNDEEDTLIENPFEGWTELRSGFDDSCPYFGPGHTAIFEFNVKLKSNNGIGMSTFGWIGNHYSILGNSAPDVAKKWWGRLGRWVRKEATKIPRNDTWAKEKPEIYAFQNALYEIQNGTERSENP
;
A
#
# COMPACT_ATOMS: atom_id res chain seq x y z
N MET A 1 -4.48 1.65 12.76
CA MET A 1 -3.84 1.59 11.43
C MET A 1 -4.48 2.64 10.54
N ALA A 2 -3.70 3.40 9.79
CA ALA A 2 -4.22 4.41 8.87
C ALA A 2 -4.42 3.77 7.50
N TRP A 3 -5.54 4.10 6.86
CA TRP A 3 -5.90 3.61 5.54
C TRP A 3 -6.50 4.73 4.69
N ILE A 4 -6.23 4.69 3.40
CA ILE A 4 -6.81 5.57 2.38
C ILE A 4 -7.57 4.66 1.41
N PRO A 5 -8.87 4.47 1.61
CA PRO A 5 -9.67 3.65 0.71
C PRO A 5 -9.99 4.42 -0.57
N MET A 6 -9.97 3.72 -1.70
CA MET A 6 -10.24 4.33 -3.00
C MET A 6 -10.85 3.37 -4.02
N TYR A 7 -11.59 3.94 -4.97
CA TYR A 7 -11.96 3.30 -6.22
C TYR A 7 -11.06 3.81 -7.33
N ILE A 8 -10.48 2.87 -8.06
CA ILE A 8 -9.57 3.12 -9.18
C ILE A 8 -9.88 2.10 -10.28
N VAL A 9 -9.71 2.52 -11.53
CA VAL A 9 -9.68 1.61 -12.70
C VAL A 9 -8.27 1.56 -13.27
N GLU A 10 -8.04 0.74 -14.30
CA GLU A 10 -6.72 0.49 -14.90
C GLU A 10 -5.97 1.80 -15.25
N LYS A 11 -6.70 2.79 -15.76
CA LYS A 11 -6.11 4.08 -16.13
C LYS A 11 -5.69 4.90 -14.91
N ASP A 12 -6.49 4.89 -13.84
CA ASP A 12 -6.10 5.54 -12.58
C ASP A 12 -4.89 4.83 -11.95
N LEU A 13 -4.82 3.49 -12.07
CA LEU A 13 -3.67 2.71 -11.59
C LEU A 13 -2.37 3.11 -12.29
N GLN A 14 -2.41 3.37 -13.60
CA GLN A 14 -1.25 3.88 -14.33
C GLN A 14 -0.79 5.25 -13.80
N GLU A 15 -1.72 6.15 -13.49
CA GLU A 15 -1.41 7.46 -12.90
C GLU A 15 -0.79 7.32 -11.50
N ILE A 16 -1.34 6.43 -10.67
CA ILE A 16 -0.80 6.10 -9.34
C ILE A 16 0.59 5.46 -9.44
N SER A 17 0.76 4.47 -10.32
CA SER A 17 2.03 3.79 -10.57
C SER A 17 3.11 4.79 -10.99
N ASN A 18 2.79 5.68 -11.94
CA ASN A 18 3.69 6.73 -12.39
C ASN A 18 4.05 7.70 -11.26
N TRP A 19 3.08 8.11 -10.44
CA TRP A 19 3.35 8.98 -9.30
C TRP A 19 4.29 8.29 -8.30
N LEU A 20 3.99 7.05 -7.90
CA LEU A 20 4.80 6.27 -6.97
C LEU A 20 6.23 6.04 -7.49
N ASN A 21 6.38 5.70 -8.77
CA ASN A 21 7.69 5.48 -9.39
C ASN A 21 8.53 6.78 -9.49
N ASN A 22 7.88 7.96 -9.45
CA ASN A 22 8.56 9.25 -9.40
C ASN A 22 8.88 9.72 -7.97
N GLU A 23 8.46 8.98 -6.93
CA GLU A 23 8.76 9.34 -5.54
C GLU A 23 10.18 8.88 -5.18
N PRO A 24 11.13 9.80 -4.93
CA PRO A 24 12.55 9.46 -4.84
C PRO A 24 12.91 8.63 -3.61
N ASP A 25 12.03 8.58 -2.60
CA ASP A 25 12.26 7.88 -1.34
C ASP A 25 11.48 6.56 -1.25
N ILE A 26 10.79 6.16 -2.32
CA ILE A 26 9.96 4.96 -2.38
C ILE A 26 10.58 3.93 -3.31
N ALA A 27 10.50 2.67 -2.89
CA ALA A 27 10.79 1.51 -3.70
C ALA A 27 9.63 0.52 -3.61
N LEU A 28 9.47 -0.31 -4.63
CA LEU A 28 8.57 -1.45 -4.59
C LEU A 28 9.36 -2.71 -4.25
N ILE A 29 8.90 -3.48 -3.26
CA ILE A 29 9.46 -4.81 -2.99
C ILE A 29 8.73 -5.81 -3.88
N GLU A 30 9.50 -6.54 -4.68
CA GLU A 30 8.99 -7.55 -5.61
C GLU A 30 9.60 -8.92 -5.29
N SER A 31 8.85 -9.98 -5.62
CA SER A 31 9.41 -11.34 -5.57
C SER A 31 10.41 -11.54 -6.70
N ILE A 32 11.56 -12.13 -6.36
CA ILE A 32 12.57 -12.62 -7.32
C ILE A 32 12.68 -14.15 -7.27
N GLY A 33 11.68 -14.81 -6.68
CA GLY A 33 11.63 -16.26 -6.46
C GLY A 33 10.90 -16.60 -5.16
N LYS A 34 10.61 -17.88 -4.96
CA LYS A 34 9.91 -18.36 -3.76
C LYS A 34 10.65 -17.95 -2.49
N GLY A 35 10.00 -17.12 -1.66
CA GLY A 35 10.56 -16.57 -0.42
C GLY A 35 11.75 -15.63 -0.63
N LYS A 36 11.98 -15.14 -1.85
CA LYS A 36 13.06 -14.23 -2.19
C LYS A 36 12.50 -12.92 -2.68
N TRP A 37 13.02 -11.84 -2.15
CA TRP A 37 12.47 -10.51 -2.33
C TRP A 37 13.58 -9.51 -2.66
N GLN A 38 13.24 -8.46 -3.38
CA GLN A 38 14.15 -7.36 -3.71
C GLN A 38 13.39 -6.05 -3.80
N ALA A 39 13.94 -4.99 -3.18
CA ALA A 39 13.46 -3.64 -3.39
C ALA A 39 13.94 -3.10 -4.75
N LYS A 40 13.05 -2.47 -5.52
CA LYS A 40 13.34 -1.86 -6.81
C LYS A 40 12.93 -0.40 -6.81
N GLU A 41 13.83 0.46 -7.29
CA GLU A 41 13.57 1.90 -7.45
C GLU A 41 12.72 2.18 -8.69
N ASN A 42 12.96 1.43 -9.76
CA ASN A 42 12.18 1.51 -10.99
C ASN A 42 11.20 0.35 -11.02
N PHE A 43 9.91 0.65 -10.98
CA PHE A 43 8.83 -0.32 -10.97
C PHE A 43 7.62 0.18 -11.74
N ASN A 44 6.74 -0.75 -12.08
CA ASN A 44 5.46 -0.42 -12.70
C ASN A 44 4.37 -1.34 -12.14
N ILE A 45 3.34 -0.73 -11.55
CA ILE A 45 2.16 -1.41 -11.06
C ILE A 45 1.08 -1.33 -12.14
N SER A 46 0.72 -2.48 -12.72
CA SER A 46 -0.23 -2.54 -13.85
C SER A 46 -1.37 -3.54 -13.67
N ASN A 47 -1.41 -4.26 -12.54
CA ASN A 47 -2.39 -5.32 -12.31
C ASN A 47 -3.01 -5.20 -10.92
N GLU A 48 -4.05 -5.97 -10.67
CA GLU A 48 -4.54 -6.22 -9.31
C GLU A 48 -3.50 -6.97 -8.49
N GLY A 49 -3.52 -6.75 -7.18
CA GLY A 49 -2.61 -7.43 -6.27
C GLY A 49 -2.33 -6.64 -5.00
N ARG A 50 -1.47 -7.21 -4.15
CA ARG A 50 -0.95 -6.55 -2.96
C ARG A 50 0.49 -6.15 -3.22
N TYR A 51 0.78 -4.88 -3.00
CA TYR A 51 2.08 -4.29 -3.27
C TYR A 51 2.68 -3.79 -1.97
N CYS A 52 3.95 -4.13 -1.76
CA CYS A 52 4.70 -3.73 -0.59
C CYS A 52 5.64 -2.57 -0.95
N LEU A 53 5.29 -1.36 -0.53
CA LEU A 53 6.07 -0.16 -0.75
C LEU A 53 7.01 0.04 0.46
N TYR A 54 8.28 0.32 0.16
CA TYR A 54 9.32 0.57 1.14
C TYR A 54 9.79 2.01 1.08
N HIS A 55 9.84 2.68 2.23
CA HIS A 55 10.43 4.01 2.35
C HIS A 55 11.92 3.92 2.69
N LYS A 56 12.78 4.24 1.72
CA LYS A 56 14.24 4.04 1.77
C LYS A 56 14.93 4.69 2.96
N LEU A 57 14.44 5.86 3.38
CA LEU A 57 15.01 6.60 4.50
C LEU A 57 14.40 6.25 5.88
N ALA A 58 13.44 5.32 5.94
CA ALA A 58 12.75 4.97 7.18
C ALA A 58 13.50 3.93 8.03
N GLY A 59 14.68 3.49 7.58
CA GLY A 59 15.55 2.55 8.28
C GLY A 59 15.61 1.17 7.63
N PRO A 60 16.41 0.25 8.20
CA PRO A 60 16.52 -1.12 7.73
C PRO A 60 15.21 -1.87 7.92
N LEU A 61 15.02 -2.94 7.15
CA LEU A 61 13.87 -3.83 7.29
C LEU A 61 14.22 -5.00 8.22
N PRO A 62 13.29 -5.51 9.02
CA PRO A 62 13.55 -6.65 9.88
C PRO A 62 13.63 -7.93 9.03
N LEU A 63 14.60 -8.79 9.32
CA LEU A 63 14.65 -10.16 8.86
C LEU A 63 14.24 -11.06 10.01
N LEU A 64 12.98 -11.46 9.99
CA LEU A 64 12.39 -12.28 11.03
C LEU A 64 13.08 -13.65 11.09
N ALA A 65 13.48 -14.07 12.28
CA ALA A 65 14.06 -15.39 12.47
C ALA A 65 13.04 -16.50 12.17
N LYS A 66 13.56 -17.70 11.84
CA LYS A 66 12.71 -18.83 11.46
C LYS A 66 11.83 -19.28 12.62
N ASN A 67 12.42 -19.33 13.81
CA ASN A 67 11.75 -19.70 15.05
C ASN A 67 11.58 -18.48 15.97
N ASN A 68 10.57 -18.51 16.85
CA ASN A 68 10.25 -17.37 17.71
C ASN A 68 11.22 -17.18 18.90
N ASP A 69 12.07 -18.17 19.18
CA ASP A 69 13.10 -18.18 20.21
C ASP A 69 14.47 -17.70 19.71
N GLU A 70 14.60 -17.50 18.39
CA GLU A 70 15.78 -16.91 17.76
C GLU A 70 15.62 -15.38 17.65
N GLU A 71 16.75 -14.65 17.69
CA GLU A 71 16.74 -13.20 17.52
C GLU A 71 16.51 -12.80 16.05
N ASP A 72 15.59 -11.86 15.83
CA ASP A 72 15.41 -11.23 14.52
C ASP A 72 16.69 -10.46 14.13
N THR A 73 17.00 -10.44 12.83
CA THR A 73 18.14 -9.70 12.27
C THR A 73 17.65 -8.57 11.38
N LEU A 74 18.57 -7.90 10.66
CA LEU A 74 18.24 -6.79 9.76
C LEU A 74 18.58 -7.14 8.31
N ILE A 75 17.75 -6.64 7.40
CA ILE A 75 18.03 -6.56 5.98
C ILE A 75 18.77 -5.25 5.76
N GLU A 76 20.09 -5.32 5.74
CA GLU A 76 20.98 -4.14 5.60
C GLU A 76 20.78 -3.41 4.26
N ASN A 77 20.66 -4.17 3.17
CA ASN A 77 20.45 -3.62 1.83
C ASN A 77 19.31 -4.35 1.11
N PRO A 78 18.05 -3.87 1.21
CA PRO A 78 16.92 -4.48 0.51
C PRO A 78 17.05 -4.52 -1.01
N PHE A 79 17.94 -3.70 -1.61
CA PHE A 79 18.15 -3.64 -3.06
C PHE A 79 19.03 -4.78 -3.61
N GLU A 80 19.87 -5.39 -2.77
CA GLU A 80 20.62 -6.60 -3.13
C GLU A 80 19.75 -7.86 -3.11
N GLY A 81 18.56 -7.74 -2.53
CA GLY A 81 17.62 -8.82 -2.31
C GLY A 81 17.96 -9.65 -1.07
N TRP A 82 16.97 -10.39 -0.59
CA TRP A 82 17.12 -11.28 0.57
C TRP A 82 16.23 -12.51 0.43
N THR A 83 16.45 -13.49 1.31
CA THR A 83 15.58 -14.65 1.47
C THR A 83 14.89 -14.55 2.82
N GLU A 84 13.56 -14.69 2.85
CA GLU A 84 12.82 -14.74 4.09
C GLU A 84 13.15 -16.02 4.87
N LEU A 85 13.29 -15.92 6.19
CA LEU A 85 13.47 -17.10 7.05
C LEU A 85 12.14 -17.59 7.63
N ARG A 86 11.14 -16.70 7.69
CA ARG A 86 9.79 -16.95 8.17
C ARG A 86 8.77 -16.31 7.24
N SER A 87 7.97 -17.14 6.58
CA SER A 87 6.90 -16.68 5.69
C SER A 87 5.68 -16.21 6.47
N GLY A 88 4.95 -15.24 5.89
CA GLY A 88 3.64 -14.84 6.39
C GLY A 88 2.53 -15.79 5.93
N PHE A 89 1.29 -15.40 6.18
CA PHE A 89 0.11 -16.13 5.68
C PHE A 89 -0.05 -16.01 4.15
N ASP A 90 0.35 -14.87 3.60
CA ASP A 90 0.25 -14.53 2.19
C ASP A 90 1.65 -14.60 1.57
N ASP A 91 1.88 -15.58 0.70
CA ASP A 91 3.16 -15.81 0.04
C ASP A 91 3.43 -14.86 -1.13
N SER A 92 2.44 -14.04 -1.51
CA SER A 92 2.57 -13.01 -2.53
C SER A 92 3.22 -11.73 -2.01
N CYS A 93 3.43 -11.62 -0.69
CA CYS A 93 4.05 -10.46 -0.05
C CYS A 93 5.11 -10.86 0.99
N PRO A 94 6.20 -10.09 1.13
CA PRO A 94 7.18 -10.31 2.17
C PRO A 94 6.57 -10.09 3.56
N TYR A 95 6.98 -10.91 4.54
CA TYR A 95 6.53 -10.79 5.91
C TYR A 95 7.58 -10.14 6.82
N PHE A 96 7.22 -9.00 7.40
CA PHE A 96 8.08 -8.20 8.30
C PHE A 96 7.59 -8.18 9.75
N GLY A 97 6.70 -9.11 10.10
CA GLY A 97 6.07 -9.12 11.41
C GLY A 97 4.89 -8.14 11.49
N PRO A 98 4.41 -7.82 12.70
CA PRO A 98 3.28 -6.93 12.90
C PRO A 98 3.65 -5.47 12.58
N GLY A 99 3.40 -5.04 11.35
CA GLY A 99 3.36 -3.64 10.95
C GLY A 99 4.66 -2.88 11.16
N HIS A 100 5.66 -3.13 10.31
CA HIS A 100 6.90 -2.34 10.29
C HIS A 100 6.66 -0.92 9.75
N THR A 101 7.17 0.10 10.44
CA THR A 101 6.83 1.50 10.15
C THR A 101 7.41 2.05 8.84
N ALA A 102 8.40 1.36 8.26
CA ALA A 102 8.96 1.66 6.94
C ALA A 102 8.17 1.06 5.77
N ILE A 103 7.18 0.20 6.05
CA ILE A 103 6.40 -0.53 5.05
C ILE A 103 5.02 0.08 4.91
N PHE A 104 4.61 0.28 3.66
CA PHE A 104 3.29 0.73 3.26
C PHE A 104 2.69 -0.31 2.34
N GLU A 105 1.40 -0.57 2.50
CA GLU A 105 0.69 -1.54 1.69
C GLU A 105 -0.13 -0.80 0.66
N PHE A 106 -0.12 -1.27 -0.58
CA PHE A 106 -1.05 -0.85 -1.61
C PHE A 106 -1.80 -2.07 -2.13
N ASN A 107 -3.05 -2.21 -1.72
CA ASN A 107 -3.94 -3.27 -2.18
C ASN A 107 -4.73 -2.73 -3.37
N VAL A 108 -4.51 -3.32 -4.54
CA VAL A 108 -5.16 -2.96 -5.80
C VAL A 108 -6.26 -3.96 -6.11
N LYS A 109 -7.48 -3.44 -6.22
CA LYS A 109 -8.69 -4.11 -6.68
C LYS A 109 -9.27 -3.23 -7.78
N LEU A 110 -9.28 -3.74 -9.01
CA LEU A 110 -9.77 -3.06 -10.19
C LEU A 110 -11.21 -3.50 -10.48
N LYS A 111 -11.69 -3.20 -11.68
CA LYS A 111 -13.03 -3.54 -12.12
C LYS A 111 -13.10 -5.02 -12.48
N SER A 112 -14.11 -5.69 -11.94
CA SER A 112 -14.49 -7.06 -12.31
C SER A 112 -15.97 -7.10 -12.72
N ASN A 113 -16.51 -8.29 -12.98
CA ASN A 113 -17.92 -8.48 -13.33
C ASN A 113 -18.89 -7.93 -12.25
N ASN A 114 -18.43 -7.79 -11.01
CA ASN A 114 -19.22 -7.32 -9.87
C ASN A 114 -19.03 -5.81 -9.59
N GLY A 115 -18.43 -5.06 -10.51
CA GLY A 115 -18.15 -3.64 -10.35
C GLY A 115 -16.71 -3.32 -9.97
N ILE A 116 -16.47 -2.07 -9.57
CA ILE A 116 -15.14 -1.56 -9.19
C ILE A 116 -14.82 -2.00 -7.76
N GLY A 117 -13.74 -2.75 -7.58
CA GLY A 117 -13.24 -3.14 -6.27
C GLY A 117 -12.69 -1.97 -5.46
N MET A 118 -12.69 -2.09 -4.13
CA MET A 118 -12.11 -1.06 -3.26
C MET A 118 -10.62 -1.32 -3.04
N SER A 119 -9.79 -0.46 -3.63
CA SER A 119 -8.35 -0.44 -3.39
C SER A 119 -8.02 0.32 -2.10
N THR A 120 -6.86 0.07 -1.50
CA THR A 120 -6.43 0.76 -0.28
C THR A 120 -4.93 1.02 -0.26
N PHE A 121 -4.54 2.21 0.20
CA PHE A 121 -3.23 2.36 0.85
C PHE A 121 -3.37 2.09 2.34
N GLY A 122 -2.47 1.31 2.91
CA GLY A 122 -2.41 0.97 4.33
C GLY A 122 -1.07 1.34 4.94
N TRP A 123 -1.11 1.84 6.19
CA TRP A 123 0.10 2.08 6.97
C TRP A 123 -0.15 1.90 8.47
N ILE A 124 0.77 1.21 9.14
CA ILE A 124 0.71 1.01 10.58
C ILE A 124 0.85 2.34 11.36
N GLY A 125 1.66 3.28 10.86
CA GLY A 125 1.90 4.56 11.51
C GLY A 125 2.47 4.42 12.93
N ASN A 126 2.04 5.31 13.83
CA ASN A 126 2.46 5.32 15.24
C ASN A 126 1.71 4.30 16.11
N HIS A 127 1.13 3.23 15.55
CA HIS A 127 0.32 2.30 16.35
C HIS A 127 1.06 1.73 17.56
N TYR A 128 2.37 1.49 17.42
CA TYR A 128 3.24 0.96 18.47
C TYR A 128 4.13 2.03 19.16
N SER A 129 3.81 3.32 19.05
CA SER A 129 4.63 4.39 19.66
C SER A 129 4.73 4.30 21.18
N ILE A 130 3.67 3.80 21.84
CA ILE A 130 3.64 3.58 23.30
C ILE A 130 4.67 2.52 23.73
N LEU A 131 5.01 1.59 22.83
CA LEU A 131 6.01 0.54 23.06
C LEU A 131 7.42 0.97 22.62
N GLY A 132 7.64 2.26 22.35
CA GLY A 132 8.93 2.80 21.89
C GLY A 132 9.13 2.74 20.37
N ASN A 133 8.26 2.05 19.64
CA ASN A 133 8.37 1.89 18.18
C ASN A 133 7.57 2.96 17.44
N SER A 134 7.99 4.21 17.60
CA SER A 134 7.39 5.33 16.87
C SER A 134 7.78 5.30 15.40
N ALA A 135 6.85 5.67 14.52
CA ALA A 135 7.18 5.79 13.10
C ALA A 135 8.21 6.92 12.88
N PRO A 136 9.18 6.72 11.98
CA PRO A 136 10.11 7.78 11.57
C PRO A 136 9.37 8.99 10.97
N ASP A 137 9.89 10.19 11.19
CA ASP A 137 9.26 11.41 10.69
C ASP A 137 9.24 11.49 9.17
N VAL A 138 10.22 10.90 8.48
CA VAL A 138 10.24 10.79 7.02
C VAL A 138 9.05 9.99 6.50
N ALA A 139 8.74 8.85 7.13
CA ALA A 139 7.60 8.01 6.79
C ALA A 139 6.26 8.74 7.03
N LYS A 140 6.14 9.48 8.15
CA LYS A 140 4.96 10.34 8.42
C LYS A 140 4.78 11.42 7.37
N LYS A 141 5.87 12.11 7.00
CA LYS A 141 5.85 13.18 5.98
C LYS A 141 5.44 12.63 4.62
N TRP A 142 5.97 11.48 4.23
CA TRP A 142 5.59 10.81 3.00
C TRP A 142 4.12 10.38 3.01
N TRP A 143 3.64 9.72 4.07
CA TRP A 143 2.23 9.37 4.21
C TRP A 143 1.30 10.60 4.10
N GLY A 144 1.70 11.71 4.72
CA GLY A 144 0.99 12.98 4.60
C GLY A 144 0.99 13.56 3.18
N ARG A 145 2.09 13.39 2.42
CA ARG A 145 2.18 13.77 1.00
C ARG A 145 1.26 12.92 0.14
N LEU A 146 1.32 11.60 0.28
CA LEU A 146 0.43 10.65 -0.40
C LEU A 146 -1.03 11.04 -0.16
N GLY A 147 -1.43 11.25 1.09
CA GLY A 147 -2.81 11.65 1.41
C GLY A 147 -3.22 13.02 0.84
N ARG A 148 -2.29 13.98 0.70
CA ARG A 148 -2.58 15.26 0.03
C ARG A 148 -2.70 15.09 -1.49
N TRP A 149 -1.84 14.26 -2.08
CA TRP A 149 -1.87 13.94 -3.50
C TRP A 149 -3.18 13.24 -3.88
N VAL A 150 -3.58 12.18 -3.16
CA VAL A 150 -4.87 11.51 -3.37
C VAL A 150 -6.04 12.50 -3.28
N ARG A 151 -6.05 13.39 -2.28
CA ARG A 151 -7.08 14.43 -2.14
C ARG A 151 -7.15 15.43 -3.30
N LYS A 152 -6.04 15.61 -4.02
CA LYS A 152 -5.96 16.49 -5.19
C LYS A 152 -6.46 15.78 -6.44
N GLU A 153 -6.11 14.51 -6.62
CA GLU A 153 -6.41 13.75 -7.84
C GLU A 153 -7.80 13.08 -7.80
N ALA A 154 -8.37 12.86 -6.62
CA ALA A 154 -9.61 12.11 -6.43
C ALA A 154 -10.71 12.91 -5.72
N THR A 155 -11.96 12.54 -5.98
CA THR A 155 -13.13 13.09 -5.30
C THR A 155 -13.53 12.19 -4.15
N LYS A 156 -13.79 12.76 -2.98
CA LYS A 156 -14.30 11.98 -1.85
C LYS A 156 -15.80 11.72 -2.02
N ILE A 157 -16.21 10.45 -2.01
CA ILE A 157 -17.58 10.00 -2.19
C ILE A 157 -18.06 9.15 -1.00
N PRO A 158 -19.37 9.04 -0.75
CA PRO A 158 -19.91 8.10 0.22
C PRO A 158 -19.62 6.65 -0.18
N ARG A 159 -19.48 5.78 0.83
CA ARG A 159 -19.30 4.34 0.59
C ARG A 159 -20.47 3.77 -0.21
N ASN A 160 -21.68 4.17 0.18
CA ASN A 160 -22.94 3.66 -0.34
C ASN A 160 -23.54 4.62 -1.37
N ASP A 161 -24.52 4.18 -2.17
CA ASP A 161 -25.17 5.01 -3.20
C ASP A 161 -26.13 6.08 -2.64
N THR A 162 -26.25 6.16 -1.32
CA THR A 162 -26.99 7.22 -0.60
C THR A 162 -26.19 8.52 -0.53
N TRP A 163 -25.97 9.16 -1.69
CA TRP A 163 -25.29 10.45 -1.86
C TRP A 163 -25.77 11.56 -0.92
N ALA A 164 -27.02 11.48 -0.48
CA ALA A 164 -27.68 12.52 0.32
C ALA A 164 -27.56 12.35 1.85
N LYS A 165 -27.10 11.20 2.37
CA LYS A 165 -27.20 10.90 3.82
C LYS A 165 -25.89 10.54 4.52
N GLU A 166 -24.88 10.10 3.78
CA GLU A 166 -23.64 9.61 4.38
C GLU A 166 -22.47 10.57 4.19
N LYS A 167 -21.57 10.60 5.18
CA LYS A 167 -20.35 11.41 5.09
C LYS A 167 -19.42 10.78 4.05
N PRO A 168 -18.93 11.55 3.05
CA PRO A 168 -17.95 11.05 2.11
C PRO A 168 -16.69 10.54 2.80
N GLU A 169 -16.29 9.32 2.50
CA GLU A 169 -15.15 8.65 3.15
C GLU A 169 -14.19 7.92 2.21
N ILE A 170 -14.65 7.49 1.03
CA ILE A 170 -13.85 6.79 0.03
C ILE A 170 -13.43 7.76 -1.07
N TYR A 171 -12.20 7.66 -1.58
CA TYR A 171 -11.76 8.46 -2.72
C TYR A 171 -12.09 7.76 -4.04
N ALA A 172 -12.71 8.43 -4.99
CA ALA A 172 -12.85 7.93 -6.36
C ALA A 172 -11.95 8.76 -7.28
N PHE A 173 -10.97 8.12 -7.90
CA PHE A 173 -10.14 8.75 -8.93
C PHE A 173 -10.97 9.09 -10.17
N GLN A 174 -10.48 9.99 -11.02
CA GLN A 174 -11.32 10.61 -12.06
C GLN A 174 -11.93 9.59 -13.02
N ASN A 175 -11.19 8.57 -13.44
CA ASN A 175 -11.72 7.58 -14.38
C ASN A 175 -12.72 6.64 -13.66
N ALA A 176 -12.41 6.16 -12.45
CA ALA A 176 -13.36 5.40 -11.63
C ALA A 176 -14.63 6.19 -11.29
N LEU A 177 -14.50 7.48 -10.95
CA LEU A 177 -15.63 8.36 -10.65
C LEU A 177 -16.55 8.49 -11.86
N TYR A 178 -15.98 8.66 -13.05
CA TYR A 178 -16.74 8.70 -14.30
C TYR A 178 -17.53 7.39 -14.50
N GLU A 179 -16.91 6.24 -14.28
CA GLU A 179 -17.60 4.95 -14.41
C GLU A 179 -18.73 4.76 -13.39
N ILE A 180 -18.50 5.18 -12.14
CA ILE A 180 -19.50 5.16 -11.07
C ILE A 180 -20.69 6.04 -11.43
N GLN A 181 -20.45 7.26 -11.92
CA GLN A 181 -21.50 8.18 -12.34
C GLN A 181 -22.32 7.65 -13.53
N ASN A 182 -21.75 6.77 -14.34
CA ASN A 182 -22.44 6.08 -15.43
C ASN A 182 -23.10 4.75 -15.00
N GLY A 183 -23.22 4.50 -13.69
CA GLY A 183 -23.95 3.37 -13.14
C GLY A 183 -23.14 2.08 -12.95
N THR A 184 -21.80 2.14 -13.00
CA THR A 184 -20.98 0.98 -12.62
C THR A 184 -21.07 0.76 -11.11
N GLU A 185 -21.41 -0.45 -10.70
CA GLU A 185 -21.42 -0.86 -9.29
C GLU A 185 -20.02 -0.75 -8.66
N ARG A 186 -19.97 -0.62 -7.34
CA ARG A 186 -18.72 -0.53 -6.58
C ARG A 186 -18.79 -1.31 -5.29
N SER A 187 -17.68 -1.95 -4.91
CA SER A 187 -17.62 -2.79 -3.72
C SER A 187 -17.66 -1.96 -2.44
N GLU A 188 -18.51 -2.32 -1.48
CA GLU A 188 -18.60 -1.62 -0.20
C GLU A 188 -17.37 -1.85 0.70
N ASN A 189 -16.59 -2.91 0.45
CA ASN A 189 -15.43 -3.29 1.24
C ASN A 189 -14.23 -3.67 0.37
N PRO A 190 -12.99 -3.51 0.88
CA PRO A 190 -11.76 -3.98 0.22
C PRO A 190 -11.68 -5.50 0.02
#